data_AF-A0A6B3HQR4-F1
#
_entry.id   AF-A0A6B3HQR4-F1
#
_cell.length_a   1.000
_cell.length_b   1.000
_cell.length_c   1.000
_cell.angle_alpha   90.00
_cell.angle_beta   90.00
_cell.angle_gamma   90.00
#
_symmetry.space_group_name_H-M   'P 1'
#
loop_
_entity.id
_entity.type
_entity.pdbx_description
1 polymer ?
#
loop_
_entity_poly.entity_id
_entity_poly.type
_entity_poly.pdbx_seq_one_letter_code
_entity_poly.pdbx_strand_id
1 'polypeptide(L)'
;AGVFRMAVPARFGGMDLPLADQAKVIAEIGRGCPATAWVTMVWVSSTWTATLYPDQAQKEIFAPGSVRISSAFAPTGTVVETE
;
A
#
# COMPACT_ATOMS: atom_id res chain seq x y z
N ALA A 1 14.82 0.66 -6.20
CA ALA A 1 14.58 1.19 -4.83
C ALA A 1 13.44 0.41 -4.17
N GLY A 2 13.49 0.18 -2.86
CA GLY A 2 12.53 -0.65 -2.11
C GLY A 2 11.22 0.04 -1.71
N VAL A 3 10.89 1.21 -2.24
CA VAL A 3 9.80 2.08 -1.75
C VAL A 3 8.45 1.35 -1.62
N PHE A 4 8.10 0.47 -2.55
CA PHE A 4 6.82 -0.25 -2.52
C PHE A 4 6.84 -1.53 -1.68
N ARG A 5 7.99 -1.86 -1.07
CA ARG A 5 8.12 -2.93 -0.08
C ARG A 5 7.97 -2.41 1.35
N MET A 6 7.97 -1.09 1.55
CA MET A 6 8.01 -0.42 2.86
C MET A 6 6.82 -0.81 3.74
N ALA A 7 5.62 -0.87 3.18
CA ALA A 7 4.39 -1.19 3.90
C ALA A 7 3.95 -2.65 3.73
N VAL A 8 4.69 -3.47 2.98
CA VAL A 8 4.40 -4.90 2.86
C VAL A 8 4.77 -5.58 4.18
N PRO A 9 3.89 -6.41 4.78
CA PRO A 9 4.20 -7.11 6.03
C PRO A 9 5.45 -7.98 5.93
N ALA A 10 6.21 -8.08 7.03
CA ALA A 10 7.48 -8.82 7.05
C ALA A 10 7.29 -10.31 6.72
N ARG A 11 6.15 -10.90 7.13
CA ARG A 11 5.77 -12.29 6.82
C ARG A 11 5.64 -12.60 5.32
N PHE A 12 5.52 -11.56 4.49
CA PHE A 12 5.47 -11.67 3.03
C PHE A 12 6.76 -11.14 2.36
N GLY A 13 7.84 -11.00 3.12
CA GLY A 13 9.13 -10.51 2.60
C GLY A 13 9.19 -9.00 2.37
N GLY A 14 8.25 -8.24 2.92
CA GLY A 14 8.29 -6.79 2.95
C GLY A 14 9.23 -6.24 4.02
N MET A 15 9.35 -4.91 4.08
CA MET A 15 10.16 -4.23 5.09
C MET A 15 9.37 -3.91 6.37
N ASP A 16 8.03 -3.89 6.31
CA ASP A 16 7.16 -3.64 7.44
C ASP A 16 7.58 -2.42 8.28
N LEU A 17 7.95 -1.34 7.58
CA LEU A 17 8.52 -0.16 8.22
C LEU A 17 7.46 0.54 9.07
N PRO A 18 7.83 1.09 10.24
CA PRO A 18 6.96 1.97 10.99
C PRO A 18 6.46 3.13 10.14
N LEU A 19 5.21 3.55 10.35
CA LEU A 19 4.58 4.65 9.59
C LEU A 19 5.44 5.93 9.58
N ALA A 20 6.08 6.26 10.71
CA ALA A 20 6.95 7.42 10.81
C ALA A 20 8.14 7.37 9.83
N ASP A 21 8.69 6.18 9.58
CA ASP A 21 9.80 6.01 8.65
C ASP A 21 9.33 5.99 7.19
N GLN A 22 8.15 5.42 6.93
CA GLN A 22 7.50 5.55 5.61
C GLN A 22 7.28 7.02 5.24
N ALA A 23 6.82 7.84 6.19
CA ALA A 23 6.58 9.26 6.00
C ALA A 23 7.87 10.03 5.67
N LYS A 24 9.00 9.70 6.32
CA LYS A 24 10.32 10.29 6.00
C LYS A 24 10.74 10.00 4.55
N VAL A 25 10.58 8.76 4.10
CA VAL A 25 10.92 8.39 2.71
C VAL A 25 10.04 9.15 1.71
N ILE A 26 8.73 9.25 1.97
CA ILE A 26 7.80 9.99 1.12
C ILE A 26 8.15 11.48 1.08
N ALA A 27 8.54 12.07 2.22
CA ALA A 27 8.96 13.47 2.29
C ALA A 27 10.21 13.74 1.44
N GLU A 28 11.20 12.84 1.46
CA GLU A 28 12.38 12.96 0.59
C GLU A 28 12.04 12.87 -0.89
N ILE A 29 11.10 11.98 -1.29
CA ILE A 29 10.59 11.94 -2.67
C ILE A 29 9.92 13.27 -3.03
N GLY A 30 9.20 13.88 -2.08
CA GLY A 30 8.49 15.15 -2.26
C GLY A 30 9.42 16.33 -2.53
N ARG A 31 10.65 16.30 -2.01
CA ARG A 31 11.68 17.32 -2.32
C ARG A 31 12.09 17.34 -3.79
N GLY A 32 11.97 16.21 -4.50
CA GLY A 32 12.23 16.12 -5.94
C GLY A 32 10.98 16.33 -6.79
N CYS A 33 9.88 15.64 -6.45
CA CYS A 33 8.61 15.76 -7.17
C CYS A 33 7.42 15.52 -6.22
N PRO A 34 6.65 16.57 -5.88
CA PRO A 34 5.47 16.45 -5.01
C PRO A 34 4.41 15.49 -5.55
N ALA A 35 4.19 15.46 -6.86
CA ALA A 35 3.21 14.56 -7.48
C ALA A 35 3.60 13.08 -7.32
N THR A 36 4.89 12.76 -7.51
CA THR A 36 5.41 11.40 -7.29
C THR A 36 5.29 10.98 -5.82
N ALA A 37 5.56 11.91 -4.89
CA ALA A 37 5.38 11.64 -3.46
C ALA A 37 3.92 11.36 -3.11
N TRP A 38 2.98 12.13 -3.67
CA TRP A 38 1.55 11.91 -3.47
C TRP A 38 1.10 10.52 -3.95
N VAL A 39 1.45 10.14 -5.17
CA VAL A 39 1.10 8.81 -5.72
C VAL A 39 1.77 7.69 -4.92
N THR A 40 3.01 7.88 -4.50
CA THR A 40 3.72 6.92 -3.64
C THR A 40 3.00 6.75 -2.30
N MET A 41 2.60 7.85 -1.66
CA MET A 41 1.85 7.84 -0.42
C MET A 41 0.52 7.09 -0.56
N VAL A 42 -0.21 7.32 -1.66
CA VAL A 42 -1.47 6.59 -1.94
C VAL A 42 -1.23 5.09 -2.01
N TRP A 43 -0.22 4.63 -2.77
CA TRP A 43 0.07 3.19 -2.88
C TRP A 43 0.52 2.56 -1.58
N VAL A 44 1.41 3.23 -0.85
CA VAL A 44 1.97 2.73 0.42
C VAL A 44 0.89 2.67 1.49
N SER A 45 0.09 3.73 1.66
CA SER A 45 -1.01 3.76 2.64
C SER A 45 -2.13 2.76 2.31
N SER A 46 -2.45 2.59 1.03
CA SER A 46 -3.44 1.59 0.58
C SER A 46 -3.02 0.16 0.87
N THR A 47 -1.72 -0.10 1.07
CA THR A 47 -1.21 -1.44 1.42
C THR A 47 -1.81 -1.95 2.73
N TRP A 48 -2.10 -1.05 3.69
CA TRP A 48 -2.80 -1.41 4.92
C TRP A 48 -4.18 -2.04 4.68
N THR A 49 -4.93 -1.56 3.67
CA THR A 49 -6.27 -2.12 3.40
C THR A 49 -6.21 -3.59 3.00
N ALA A 50 -5.20 -4.00 2.22
CA ALA A 50 -4.98 -5.41 1.89
C ALA A 50 -4.71 -6.29 3.12
N THR A 51 -4.14 -5.73 4.20
CA THR A 51 -3.91 -6.49 5.45
C THR A 51 -5.18 -6.81 6.22
N LEU A 52 -6.31 -6.19 5.87
CA LEU A 52 -7.62 -6.43 6.49
C LEU A 52 -8.39 -7.59 5.83
N TYR A 53 -7.95 -8.05 4.66
CA TYR A 53 -8.58 -9.17 3.96
C TYR A 53 -8.20 -10.52 4.58
N PRO A 54 -8.95 -11.61 4.28
CA PRO A 54 -8.57 -12.96 4.69
C PRO A 54 -7.17 -13.37 4.24
N ASP A 55 -6.55 -14.29 4.97
CA ASP A 55 -5.16 -14.70 4.81
C ASP A 55 -4.81 -15.21 3.39
N GLN A 56 -5.77 -15.84 2.71
CA GLN A 56 -5.61 -16.25 1.31
C GLN A 56 -5.40 -15.06 0.38
N ALA A 57 -6.27 -14.05 0.46
CA ALA A 57 -6.16 -12.84 -0.37
C ALA A 57 -4.85 -12.10 -0.07
N GLN A 58 -4.43 -12.03 1.19
CA GLN A 58 -3.14 -11.46 1.56
C GLN A 58 -1.97 -12.19 0.89
N LYS A 59 -1.96 -13.54 0.92
CA LYS A 59 -0.92 -14.35 0.26
C LYS A 59 -0.86 -14.08 -1.24
N GLU A 60 -2.01 -13.99 -1.90
CA GLU A 60 -2.11 -13.70 -3.33
C GLU A 60 -1.61 -12.29 -3.67
N ILE A 61 -2.09 -11.27 -2.94
CA ILE A 61 -1.73 -9.87 -3.15
C ILE A 61 -0.23 -9.63 -2.90
N PHE A 62 0.31 -10.18 -1.81
CA PHE A 62 1.68 -9.91 -1.38
C PHE A 62 2.73 -10.88 -1.94
N ALA A 63 2.34 -11.90 -2.71
CA ALA A 63 3.28 -12.85 -3.34
C ALA A 63 4.47 -12.19 -4.08
N PRO A 64 4.30 -11.04 -4.78
CA PRO A 64 5.43 -10.37 -5.44
C PRO A 64 6.44 -9.71 -4.49
N GLY A 65 6.12 -9.58 -3.19
CA GLY A 65 6.96 -8.91 -2.18
C GLY A 65 7.08 -7.38 -2.34
N SER A 66 6.50 -6.81 -3.39
CA SER A 66 6.44 -5.38 -3.72
C SER A 66 5.11 -5.10 -4.41
N VAL A 67 4.27 -4.24 -3.84
CA VAL A 67 2.89 -4.02 -4.33
C VAL A 67 2.57 -2.55 -4.50
N ARG A 68 1.67 -2.24 -5.44
CA ARG A 68 1.08 -0.91 -5.61
C ARG A 68 -0.42 -1.09 -5.63
N ILE A 69 -1.07 -0.67 -4.56
CA ILE A 69 -2.50 -0.85 -4.36
C ILE A 69 -3.15 0.52 -4.46
N SER A 70 -4.17 0.67 -5.28
CA SER A 70 -5.01 1.87 -5.30
C SER A 70 -6.27 1.59 -4.51
N SER A 71 -6.62 2.48 -3.59
CA SER A 71 -7.87 2.42 -2.84
C SER A 71 -8.56 3.78 -2.83
N ALA A 72 -9.88 3.77 -2.74
CA ALA A 72 -10.70 4.96 -2.57
C ALA A 72 -11.71 4.67 -1.46
N PHE A 73 -11.78 5.56 -0.47
CA PHE A 73 -12.68 5.41 0.68
C PHE A 73 -13.99 6.18 0.54
N ALA A 74 -14.15 6.93 -0.56
CA ALA A 74 -15.41 7.61 -0.85
C ALA A 74 -16.50 6.54 -1.12
N PRO A 75 -17.59 6.49 -0.33
CA PRO A 75 -18.60 5.44 -0.42
C PRO A 75 -19.60 5.74 -1.54
N THR A 76 -19.11 5.85 -2.78
CA THR A 76 -19.92 6.23 -3.96
C THR A 76 -20.39 5.03 -4.79
N GLY A 77 -19.94 3.83 -4.46
CA GLY A 77 -20.29 2.59 -5.17
C GLY A 77 -21.50 1.88 -4.55
N THR A 78 -22.28 1.21 -5.40
CA THR A 78 -23.33 0.27 -4.99
C THR A 78 -22.93 -1.12 -5.44
N VAL A 79 -23.03 -2.10 -4.54
CA VAL A 79 -22.78 -3.51 -4.84
C VAL A 79 -24.06 -4.28 -4.52
N VAL A 80 -24.46 -5.17 -5.43
CA VAL A 80 -25.56 -6.11 -5.26
C VAL A 80 -25.02 -7.53 -5.31
N GLU A 81 -25.66 -8.45 -4.59
CA GLU A 81 -25.35 -9.87 -4.70
C GLU A 81 -25.66 -10.36 -6.12
N THR A 82 -24.77 -11.17 -6.68
CA THR A 82 -24.98 -11.83 -7.98
C THR A 82 -25.57 -13.22 -7.75
N GLU A 83 -26.44 -13.65 -8.66
CA GLU A 83 -26.98 -15.04 -8.68
C GLU A 83 -25.89 -16.12 -8.78
#